data_AF-A0A929A1S9-F1
#
_entry.id   AF-A0A929A1S9-F1
#
_cell.length_a   1.000
_cell.length_b   1.000
_cell.length_c   1.000
_cell.angle_alpha   90.00
_cell.angle_beta   90.00
_cell.angle_gamma   90.00
#
_symmetry.space_group_name_H-M   'P 1'
#
loop_
_entity.id
_entity.type
_entity.pdbx_description
1 polymer ?
#
loop_
_entity_poly.entity_id
_entity_poly.type
_entity_poly.pdbx_seq_one_letter_code
_entity_poly.pdbx_strand_id
1 'polypeptide(L)'
;MLNRRLLGVGVGMLTLVVGMVRSPNATAQTRTFARCETERITVRLYDEGDGLMMRAYDRLNNIEWLDVPARLNPNREGTDYFNTRGEVAVRVYAPDRVDEPCFVVLGDNPPQSGQLIGTGPVDDEIEGGAGRPMAICQGRRNRVRIFDFRDRQIMRAESLQSGAIWLDTTARSISVSDGTEYINNQGEQTIRLFIPTDVGTPCTITVGNESPEQGTLLREPITPLR
;
A
#
# COMPACT_ATOMS: atom_id res chain seq x y z
N MET A 1 -43.79 70.16 -17.79
CA MET A 1 -42.50 70.66 -17.25
C MET A 1 -42.29 70.07 -15.86
N LEU A 2 -41.06 69.63 -15.58
CA LEU A 2 -40.47 69.18 -14.31
C LEU A 2 -41.10 67.96 -13.60
N ASN A 3 -40.47 66.77 -13.67
CA ASN A 3 -39.39 66.26 -12.80
C ASN A 3 -39.72 66.25 -11.29
N ARG A 4 -39.91 65.06 -10.72
CA ARG A 4 -39.11 64.59 -9.58
C ARG A 4 -39.27 63.08 -9.34
N ARG A 5 -38.15 62.39 -9.50
CA ARG A 5 -37.85 61.05 -9.00
C ARG A 5 -37.77 61.06 -7.46
N LEU A 6 -38.21 59.98 -6.82
CA LEU A 6 -37.78 59.46 -5.52
C LEU A 6 -38.27 57.99 -5.50
N LEU A 7 -37.48 57.02 -5.94
CA LEU A 7 -36.56 56.20 -5.12
C LEU A 7 -37.19 55.77 -3.80
N GLY A 8 -38.03 54.72 -3.87
CA GLY A 8 -38.42 53.89 -2.73
C GLY A 8 -37.66 52.56 -2.82
N VAL A 9 -36.80 52.34 -1.85
CA VAL A 9 -35.82 51.25 -1.73
C VAL A 9 -36.53 49.89 -1.67
N GLY A 10 -36.16 48.99 -2.58
CA GLY A 10 -36.56 47.60 -2.54
C GLY A 10 -35.85 46.87 -1.41
N VAL A 11 -36.61 46.41 -0.41
CA VAL A 11 -36.15 45.37 0.52
C VAL A 11 -36.44 44.03 -0.15
N GLY A 12 -35.54 43.63 -1.04
CA GLY A 12 -35.49 42.27 -1.56
C GLY A 12 -34.99 41.35 -0.46
N MET A 13 -35.92 40.68 0.22
CA MET A 13 -35.63 39.60 1.15
C MET A 13 -35.00 38.45 0.36
N LEU A 14 -33.67 38.39 0.36
CA LEU A 14 -32.91 37.30 -0.24
C LEU A 14 -33.05 36.08 0.67
N THR A 15 -34.05 35.24 0.39
CA THR A 15 -34.18 33.94 1.05
C THR A 15 -33.01 33.08 0.60
N LEU A 16 -32.01 32.93 1.48
CA LEU A 16 -30.90 32.03 1.29
C LEU A 16 -31.46 30.60 1.38
N VAL A 17 -31.84 30.03 0.23
CA VAL A 17 -32.10 28.60 0.13
C VAL A 17 -30.74 27.93 0.31
N VAL A 18 -30.44 27.53 1.54
CA VAL A 18 -29.41 26.53 1.80
C VAL A 18 -29.91 25.25 1.16
N GLY A 19 -29.66 25.10 -0.13
CA GLY A 19 -29.67 23.79 -0.76
C GLY A 19 -28.65 22.98 0.01
N MET A 20 -29.13 22.05 0.84
CA MET A 20 -28.35 20.89 1.23
C MET A 20 -28.03 20.16 -0.07
N VAL A 21 -26.98 20.60 -0.76
CA VAL A 21 -26.27 19.76 -1.71
C VAL A 21 -25.73 18.64 -0.84
N ARG A 22 -26.49 17.54 -0.79
CA ARG A 22 -25.94 16.25 -0.39
C ARG A 22 -24.74 16.07 -1.30
N SER A 23 -23.54 16.22 -0.74
CA SER A 23 -22.34 15.71 -1.39
C SER A 23 -22.68 14.29 -1.83
N PRO A 24 -22.53 13.96 -3.13
CA PRO A 24 -22.64 12.57 -3.52
C PRO A 24 -21.66 11.80 -2.63
N ASN A 25 -22.16 10.75 -1.99
CA ASN A 25 -21.36 9.81 -1.24
C ASN A 25 -20.07 9.60 -2.03
N ALA A 26 -18.92 9.99 -1.46
CA ALA A 26 -17.64 9.70 -2.04
C ALA A 26 -17.58 8.18 -2.22
N THR A 27 -17.80 7.71 -3.44
CA THR A 27 -17.55 6.33 -3.82
C THR A 27 -16.08 6.12 -3.50
N ALA A 28 -15.80 5.32 -2.48
CA ALA A 28 -14.43 4.94 -2.12
C ALA A 28 -13.76 4.45 -3.41
N GLN A 29 -12.72 5.15 -3.86
CA GLN A 29 -12.06 4.81 -5.11
C GLN A 29 -11.48 3.41 -5.01
N THR A 30 -11.95 2.49 -5.84
CA THR A 30 -11.47 1.11 -5.89
C THR A 30 -10.10 1.07 -6.55
N ARG A 31 -9.03 1.06 -5.76
CA ARG A 31 -7.65 1.11 -6.26
C ARG A 31 -7.06 -0.30 -6.33
N THR A 32 -6.76 -0.76 -7.54
CA THR A 32 -5.93 -1.99 -7.71
C THR A 32 -4.50 -1.69 -7.33
N PHE A 33 -3.88 -2.60 -6.58
CA PHE A 33 -2.46 -2.52 -6.29
C PHE A 33 -1.72 -3.84 -6.60
N ALA A 34 -2.40 -4.88 -7.08
CA ALA A 34 -1.74 -6.04 -7.68
C ALA A 34 -2.73 -6.78 -8.57
N ARG A 35 -2.27 -7.29 -9.71
CA ARG A 35 -3.04 -8.21 -10.55
C ARG A 35 -2.15 -9.36 -10.99
N CYS A 36 -2.49 -10.59 -10.64
CA CYS A 36 -1.80 -11.77 -11.16
C CYS A 36 -2.63 -12.36 -12.30
N GLU A 37 -2.04 -12.42 -13.49
CA GLU A 37 -2.66 -12.97 -14.69
C GLU A 37 -1.99 -14.28 -15.10
N THR A 38 -2.71 -15.38 -14.95
CA THR A 38 -2.35 -16.67 -15.54
C THR A 38 -3.03 -16.82 -16.90
N GLU A 39 -2.81 -17.95 -17.58
CA GLU A 39 -3.48 -18.26 -18.84
C GLU A 39 -5.02 -18.20 -18.72
N ARG A 40 -5.57 -18.69 -17.61
CA ARG A 40 -7.02 -18.79 -17.40
C ARG A 40 -7.56 -17.87 -16.32
N ILE A 41 -6.73 -17.42 -15.39
CA ILE A 41 -7.21 -16.73 -14.18
C ILE A 41 -6.62 -15.33 -14.13
N THR A 42 -7.46 -14.36 -13.82
CA THR A 42 -7.01 -13.05 -13.35
C THR A 42 -7.42 -12.91 -11.90
N VAL A 43 -6.45 -12.72 -11.01
CA VAL A 43 -6.74 -12.31 -9.62
C VAL A 43 -6.29 -10.87 -9.42
N ARG A 44 -7.24 -10.03 -9.04
CA ARG A 44 -7.05 -8.61 -8.74
C ARG A 44 -7.10 -8.42 -7.23
N LEU A 45 -6.10 -7.72 -6.70
CA LEU A 45 -6.02 -7.27 -5.32
C LEU A 45 -6.20 -5.76 -5.30
N TYR A 46 -7.16 -5.29 -4.51
CA TYR A 46 -7.54 -3.89 -4.49
C TYR A 46 -8.07 -3.45 -3.15
N ASP A 47 -8.20 -2.13 -3.05
CA ASP A 47 -8.70 -1.44 -1.88
C ASP A 47 -10.17 -1.11 -2.09
N GLU A 48 -10.99 -1.37 -1.06
CA GLU A 48 -12.36 -0.86 -0.97
C GLU A 48 -12.57 -0.34 0.46
N GLY A 49 -12.63 0.99 0.59
CA GLY A 49 -12.58 1.66 1.90
C GLY A 49 -11.31 1.31 2.67
N ASP A 50 -11.47 0.83 3.91
CA ASP A 50 -10.36 0.38 4.76
C ASP A 50 -10.00 -1.11 4.55
N GLY A 51 -10.72 -1.83 3.69
CA GLY A 51 -10.56 -3.28 3.50
C GLY A 51 -9.63 -3.64 2.36
N LEU A 52 -8.85 -4.72 2.53
CA LEU A 52 -8.17 -5.41 1.44
C LEU A 52 -9.16 -6.37 0.79
N MET A 53 -9.35 -6.25 -0.52
CA MET A 53 -10.24 -7.07 -1.31
C MET A 53 -9.46 -7.89 -2.33
N MET A 54 -10.02 -9.05 -2.66
CA MET A 54 -9.54 -9.93 -3.72
C MET A 54 -10.71 -10.24 -4.63
N ARG A 55 -10.48 -10.14 -5.93
CA ARG A 55 -11.41 -10.57 -6.95
C ARG A 55 -10.74 -11.52 -7.92
N ALA A 56 -11.33 -12.69 -8.15
CA ALA A 56 -10.83 -13.67 -9.10
C ALA A 56 -11.81 -13.81 -10.26
N TYR A 57 -11.26 -13.94 -11.47
CA TYR A 57 -12.00 -13.95 -12.72
C TYR A 57 -11.48 -15.06 -13.63
N ASP A 58 -12.37 -15.89 -14.18
CA ASP A 58 -12.08 -16.86 -15.24
C ASP A 58 -12.11 -16.16 -16.59
N ARG A 59 -10.92 -16.02 -17.18
CA ARG A 59 -10.72 -15.38 -18.48
C ARG A 59 -11.33 -16.18 -19.63
N LEU A 60 -11.36 -17.51 -19.52
CA LEU A 60 -11.85 -18.37 -20.59
C LEU A 60 -13.38 -18.34 -20.66
N ASN A 61 -14.03 -18.33 -19.49
CA ASN A 61 -15.49 -18.37 -19.40
C ASN A 61 -16.12 -16.98 -19.20
N ASN A 62 -15.32 -15.94 -19.00
CA ASN A 62 -15.78 -14.58 -18.69
C ASN A 62 -16.69 -14.52 -17.45
N ILE A 63 -16.29 -15.20 -16.38
CA ILE A 63 -17.06 -15.31 -15.12
C ILE A 63 -16.23 -14.75 -13.97
N GLU A 64 -16.82 -13.84 -13.19
CA GLU A 64 -16.27 -13.45 -11.88
C GLU A 64 -16.58 -14.56 -10.88
N TRP A 65 -15.54 -15.14 -10.29
CA TRP A 65 -15.68 -16.24 -9.33
C TRP A 65 -15.85 -15.76 -7.90
N LEU A 66 -15.23 -14.64 -7.55
CA LEU A 66 -15.30 -14.07 -6.21
C LEU A 66 -14.93 -12.59 -6.23
N ASP A 67 -15.51 -11.87 -5.29
CA ASP A 67 -15.15 -10.53 -4.85
C ASP A 67 -15.35 -10.49 -3.33
N VAL A 68 -14.25 -10.61 -2.58
CA VAL A 68 -14.30 -10.89 -1.13
C VAL A 68 -13.13 -10.23 -0.39
N PRO A 69 -13.28 -10.01 0.92
CA PRO A 69 -12.17 -9.55 1.76
C PRO A 69 -11.02 -10.55 1.76
N ALA A 70 -9.81 -10.03 1.66
CA ALA A 70 -8.57 -10.79 1.69
C ALA A 70 -7.66 -10.36 2.84
N ARG A 71 -6.68 -11.21 3.12
CA ARG A 71 -5.55 -10.97 4.00
C ARG A 71 -4.28 -11.17 3.22
N LEU A 72 -3.20 -10.64 3.77
CA LEU A 72 -1.86 -10.88 3.28
C LEU A 72 -1.05 -11.59 4.36
N ASN A 73 -0.13 -12.45 3.92
CA ASN A 73 0.90 -13.10 4.71
C ASN A 73 2.22 -12.93 3.94
N PRO A 74 3.05 -11.98 4.34
CA PRO A 74 4.31 -11.77 3.65
C PRO A 74 5.33 -12.84 3.99
N ASN A 75 6.22 -13.12 3.04
CA ASN A 75 7.32 -14.06 3.20
C ASN A 75 8.64 -13.41 2.70
N ARG A 76 9.73 -14.20 2.68
CA ARG A 76 11.08 -13.68 2.37
C ARG A 76 11.24 -13.19 0.92
N GLU A 77 10.44 -13.73 0.01
CA GLU A 77 10.60 -13.60 -1.45
C GLU A 77 9.42 -12.81 -2.09
N GLY A 78 8.33 -12.63 -1.35
CA GLY A 78 7.15 -11.92 -1.80
C GLY A 78 6.05 -11.85 -0.76
N THR A 79 4.82 -11.71 -1.21
CA THR A 79 3.63 -11.64 -0.37
C THR A 79 2.56 -12.60 -0.84
N ASP A 80 2.08 -13.45 0.06
CA ASP A 80 0.90 -14.27 -0.18
C ASP A 80 -0.36 -13.49 0.19
N TYR A 81 -1.34 -13.46 -0.70
CA TYR A 81 -2.67 -12.92 -0.47
C TYR A 81 -3.65 -14.07 -0.48
N PHE A 82 -4.62 -14.07 0.43
CA PHE A 82 -5.64 -15.11 0.48
C PHE A 82 -6.99 -14.52 0.86
N ASN A 83 -8.06 -15.01 0.22
CA ASN A 83 -9.40 -14.63 0.62
C ASN A 83 -9.72 -15.18 2.02
N THR A 84 -10.54 -14.43 2.75
CA THR A 84 -10.99 -14.81 4.10
C THR A 84 -12.41 -15.38 4.11
N ARG A 85 -13.10 -15.31 2.98
CA ARG A 85 -14.48 -15.75 2.75
C ARG A 85 -14.65 -16.19 1.30
N GLY A 86 -15.71 -16.94 1.02
CA GLY A 86 -16.01 -17.49 -0.30
C GLY A 86 -15.99 -19.01 -0.29
N GLU A 87 -16.62 -19.62 -1.29
CA GLU A 87 -16.71 -21.08 -1.42
C GLU A 87 -15.38 -21.69 -1.86
N VAL A 88 -14.59 -20.94 -2.62
CA VAL A 88 -13.28 -21.36 -3.14
C VAL A 88 -12.19 -20.59 -2.41
N ALA A 89 -11.24 -21.31 -1.80
CA ALA A 89 -10.02 -20.70 -1.28
C ALA A 89 -9.14 -20.26 -2.44
N VAL A 90 -8.65 -19.03 -2.42
CA VAL A 90 -7.78 -18.45 -3.43
C VAL A 90 -6.57 -17.87 -2.75
N ARG A 91 -5.38 -18.31 -3.18
CA ARG A 91 -4.11 -17.78 -2.74
C ARG A 91 -3.36 -17.22 -3.93
N VAL A 92 -2.83 -16.01 -3.80
CA VAL A 92 -1.97 -15.36 -4.79
C VAL A 92 -0.64 -15.08 -4.15
N TYR A 93 0.43 -15.64 -4.68
CA TYR A 93 1.78 -15.20 -4.37
C TYR A 93 2.19 -14.10 -5.35
N ALA A 94 2.49 -12.91 -4.82
CA ALA A 94 3.08 -11.82 -5.57
C ALA A 94 4.55 -11.66 -5.14
N PRO A 95 5.53 -11.90 -6.04
CA PRO A 95 6.94 -11.72 -5.71
C PRO A 95 7.29 -10.24 -5.49
N ASP A 96 8.35 -10.00 -4.72
CA ASP A 96 8.90 -8.65 -4.52
C ASP A 96 9.58 -8.13 -5.80
N ARG A 97 10.02 -9.04 -6.68
CA ARG A 97 10.67 -8.72 -7.94
C ARG A 97 9.69 -8.80 -9.11
N VAL A 98 9.69 -7.79 -9.97
CA VAL A 98 8.74 -7.65 -11.09
C VAL A 98 9.00 -8.63 -12.23
N ASP A 99 10.21 -9.20 -12.31
CA ASP A 99 10.63 -10.20 -13.28
C ASP A 99 10.36 -11.65 -12.82
N GLU A 100 9.94 -11.84 -11.57
CA GLU A 100 9.55 -13.14 -11.05
C GLU A 100 8.06 -13.41 -11.33
N PRO A 101 7.67 -14.66 -11.63
CA PRO A 101 6.28 -15.01 -11.86
C PRO A 101 5.46 -14.91 -10.56
N CYS A 102 4.21 -14.45 -10.68
CA CYS A 102 3.23 -14.62 -9.62
C CYS A 102 2.58 -16.01 -9.73
N PHE A 103 2.00 -16.50 -8.63
CA PHE A 103 1.29 -17.78 -8.62
C PHE A 103 -0.12 -17.63 -8.08
N VAL A 104 -1.08 -18.31 -8.70
CA VAL A 104 -2.46 -18.41 -8.23
C VAL A 104 -2.78 -19.87 -7.88
N VAL A 105 -3.31 -20.09 -6.69
CA VAL A 105 -3.82 -21.39 -6.23
C VAL A 105 -5.32 -21.25 -5.96
N LEU A 106 -6.13 -22.16 -6.50
CA LEU A 106 -7.58 -22.19 -6.31
C LEU A 106 -8.00 -23.51 -5.68
N GLY A 107 -8.46 -23.48 -4.43
CA GLY A 107 -8.76 -24.67 -3.64
C GLY A 107 -7.53 -25.59 -3.58
N ASP A 108 -7.73 -26.85 -3.95
CA ASP A 108 -6.70 -27.89 -3.97
C ASP A 108 -6.00 -28.04 -5.34
N ASN A 109 -6.25 -27.12 -6.28
CA ASN A 109 -5.60 -27.17 -7.59
C ASN A 109 -4.11 -26.80 -7.50
N PRO A 110 -3.26 -27.34 -8.39
CA PRO A 110 -1.85 -26.96 -8.45
C PRO A 110 -1.68 -25.45 -8.73
N PRO A 111 -0.60 -24.82 -8.22
CA PRO A 111 -0.31 -23.43 -8.51
C PRO A 111 -0.19 -23.16 -10.01
N GLN A 112 -0.89 -22.14 -10.48
CA GLN A 112 -0.78 -21.63 -11.84
C GLN A 112 0.15 -20.43 -11.85
N SER A 113 1.24 -20.53 -12.61
CA SER A 113 2.14 -19.41 -12.84
C SER A 113 1.48 -18.35 -13.72
N GLY A 114 1.80 -17.09 -13.45
CA GLY A 114 1.27 -15.95 -14.18
C GLY A 114 2.22 -14.77 -14.17
N GLN A 115 1.78 -13.72 -14.85
CA GLN A 115 2.46 -12.43 -14.86
C GLN A 115 1.84 -11.51 -13.81
N LEU A 116 2.68 -10.92 -12.97
CA LEU A 116 2.26 -9.87 -12.07
C LEU A 116 2.16 -8.55 -12.87
N ILE A 117 0.94 -8.03 -12.99
CA ILE A 117 0.64 -6.77 -13.69
C ILE A 117 0.15 -5.76 -12.68
N GLY A 118 0.76 -4.56 -12.71
CA GLY A 118 0.23 -3.35 -12.09
C GLY A 118 0.17 -3.46 -10.58
N THR A 119 1.05 -2.75 -9.89
CA THR A 119 1.33 -3.13 -8.53
C THR A 119 1.15 -1.89 -7.55
N GLY A 120 0.52 -0.84 -8.09
CA GLY A 120 0.35 0.53 -7.56
C GLY A 120 -0.72 1.29 -8.39
N PRO A 121 -1.13 2.52 -8.02
CA PRO A 121 -2.36 3.12 -8.55
C PRO A 121 -2.27 3.27 -10.05
N VAL A 122 -3.23 2.68 -10.73
CA VAL A 122 -3.46 2.93 -12.15
C VAL A 122 -4.08 4.31 -12.25
N ASP A 123 -3.30 5.27 -12.70
CA ASP A 123 -3.70 6.28 -13.69
C ASP A 123 -2.39 6.79 -14.33
N ASP A 124 -2.11 6.23 -15.51
CA ASP A 124 -1.02 6.53 -16.45
C ASP A 124 0.44 6.37 -15.95
N GLU A 125 1.21 5.55 -16.68
CA GLU A 125 2.62 5.15 -16.46
C GLU A 125 2.90 4.09 -15.37
N ILE A 126 3.38 2.95 -15.86
CA ILE A 126 3.54 1.67 -15.18
C ILE A 126 4.83 1.68 -14.33
N GLU A 127 4.73 1.84 -13.01
CA GLU A 127 5.70 1.30 -12.04
C GLU A 127 5.07 1.14 -10.65
N GLY A 128 5.35 -0.01 -10.01
CA GLY A 128 5.53 -0.07 -8.56
C GLY A 128 4.45 -0.86 -7.87
N GLY A 129 4.90 -1.80 -7.02
CA GLY A 129 4.24 -3.04 -6.68
C GLY A 129 4.14 -3.51 -5.28
N ALA A 130 2.95 -3.85 -4.76
CA ALA A 130 2.78 -4.25 -3.37
C ALA A 130 3.65 -3.31 -2.51
N GLY A 131 3.42 -2.01 -2.71
CA GLY A 131 4.19 -0.92 -2.13
C GLY A 131 5.70 -1.05 -2.27
N ARG A 132 6.25 -1.40 -3.45
CA ARG A 132 7.68 -1.48 -3.81
C ARG A 132 8.49 -0.70 -2.77
N PRO A 133 9.24 -1.36 -1.86
CA PRO A 133 9.63 -0.74 -0.60
C PRO A 133 10.30 0.60 -0.89
N MET A 134 9.71 1.70 -0.40
CA MET A 134 10.24 3.03 -0.63
C MET A 134 11.70 3.08 -0.16
N ALA A 135 12.04 2.35 0.89
CA ALA A 135 13.41 2.16 1.28
C ALA A 135 13.70 0.77 1.84
N ILE A 136 14.95 0.33 1.63
CA ILE A 136 15.47 -0.93 2.17
C ILE A 136 16.80 -0.63 2.84
N CYS A 137 16.86 -0.82 4.15
CA CYS A 137 18.11 -0.79 4.90
C CYS A 137 18.51 -2.20 5.29
N GLN A 138 19.72 -2.60 4.90
CA GLN A 138 20.26 -3.93 5.22
C GLN A 138 21.51 -3.81 6.09
N GLY A 139 21.38 -4.15 7.37
CA GLY A 139 22.48 -4.35 8.29
C GLY A 139 23.15 -5.71 8.12
N ARG A 140 23.99 -6.10 9.09
CA ARG A 140 24.59 -7.43 9.20
C ARG A 140 23.61 -8.46 9.75
N ARG A 141 22.78 -8.08 10.73
CA ARG A 141 21.85 -8.95 11.46
C ARG A 141 20.42 -8.76 11.00
N ASN A 142 20.04 -7.55 10.60
CA ASN A 142 18.66 -7.20 10.30
C ASN A 142 18.52 -6.56 8.92
N ARG A 143 17.36 -6.78 8.30
CA ARG A 143 16.92 -6.00 7.13
C ARG A 143 15.57 -5.39 7.44
N VAL A 144 15.46 -4.08 7.21
CA VAL A 144 14.23 -3.32 7.41
C VAL A 144 13.79 -2.74 6.09
N ARG A 145 12.50 -2.89 5.78
CA ARG A 145 11.86 -2.34 4.60
C ARG A 145 10.74 -1.41 5.02
N ILE A 146 10.63 -0.27 4.34
CA ILE A 146 9.49 0.62 4.47
C ILE A 146 8.67 0.56 3.19
N PHE A 147 7.38 0.34 3.33
CA PHE A 147 6.42 0.35 2.24
C PHE A 147 5.51 1.56 2.41
N ASP A 148 5.15 2.20 1.32
CA ASP A 148 4.01 3.12 1.31
C ASP A 148 2.74 2.33 1.01
N PHE A 149 1.75 2.44 1.89
CA PHE A 149 0.47 1.75 1.75
C PHE A 149 -0.67 2.61 2.30
N ARG A 150 -1.51 3.16 1.41
CA ARG A 150 -2.71 3.95 1.77
C ARG A 150 -2.42 5.10 2.74
N ASP A 151 -1.45 5.95 2.41
CA ASP A 151 -0.96 7.06 3.25
C ASP A 151 -0.42 6.63 4.62
N ARG A 152 -0.13 5.33 4.77
CA ARG A 152 0.50 4.75 5.94
C ARG A 152 1.80 4.12 5.51
N GLN A 153 2.82 4.32 6.33
CA GLN A 153 4.06 3.61 6.15
C GLN A 153 3.97 2.29 6.88
N ILE A 154 4.27 1.18 6.19
CA ILE A 154 4.40 -0.13 6.82
C ILE A 154 5.89 -0.39 6.96
N MET A 155 6.31 -0.76 8.17
CA MET A 155 7.66 -1.22 8.43
C MET A 155 7.65 -2.73 8.58
N ARG A 156 8.53 -3.37 7.82
CA ARG A 156 8.87 -4.79 7.98
C ARG A 156 10.29 -4.95 8.45
N ALA A 157 10.49 -5.75 9.48
CA ALA A 157 11.82 -6.14 9.93
C ALA A 157 11.98 -7.66 9.90
N GLU A 158 13.14 -8.09 9.42
CA GLU A 158 13.53 -9.48 9.37
C GLU A 158 14.95 -9.68 9.92
N SER A 159 15.17 -10.85 10.52
CA SER A 159 16.49 -11.32 10.91
C SER A 159 17.16 -12.00 9.72
N LEU A 160 18.34 -11.55 9.32
CA LEU A 160 19.12 -12.16 8.24
C LEU A 160 19.71 -13.52 8.61
N GLN A 161 19.92 -13.77 9.91
CA GLN A 161 20.47 -15.02 10.40
C GLN A 161 19.43 -16.16 10.38
N SER A 162 18.20 -15.87 10.82
CA SER A 162 17.13 -16.86 10.92
C SER A 162 16.14 -16.82 9.75
N GLY A 163 16.12 -15.73 8.99
CA GLY A 163 15.09 -15.47 7.97
C GLY A 163 13.72 -15.12 8.55
N ALA A 164 13.58 -15.05 9.89
CA ALA A 164 12.30 -14.78 10.53
C ALA A 164 11.88 -13.32 10.31
N ILE A 165 10.64 -13.12 9.86
CA ILE A 165 9.95 -11.83 9.89
C ILE A 165 9.32 -11.70 11.28
N TRP A 166 9.65 -10.64 11.98
CA TRP A 166 9.20 -10.44 13.37
C TRP A 166 8.49 -9.11 13.57
N LEU A 167 8.40 -8.28 12.52
CA LEU A 167 7.58 -7.08 12.48
C LEU A 167 7.00 -6.87 11.08
N ASP A 168 5.70 -6.60 10.99
CA ASP A 168 5.03 -6.17 9.75
C ASP A 168 3.80 -5.32 10.07
N THR A 169 3.99 -4.03 10.29
CA THR A 169 2.92 -3.15 10.82
C THR A 169 3.21 -1.68 10.58
N THR A 170 2.24 -0.82 10.88
CA THR A 170 2.29 0.62 10.61
C THR A 170 3.41 1.30 11.38
N ALA A 171 4.33 1.91 10.66
CA ALA A 171 5.32 2.82 11.19
C ALA A 171 4.88 4.28 11.07
N ARG A 172 5.43 5.10 11.95
CA ARG A 172 5.39 6.56 11.86
C ARG A 172 6.70 7.05 11.28
N SER A 173 6.67 7.95 10.32
CA SER A 173 7.85 8.73 9.92
C SER A 173 7.96 10.03 10.72
N ILE A 174 9.20 10.47 10.87
CA ILE A 174 9.59 11.77 11.39
C ILE A 174 10.69 12.29 10.47
N SER A 175 10.44 13.40 9.80
CA SER A 175 11.51 14.12 9.10
C SER A 175 12.41 14.80 10.14
N VAL A 176 13.70 14.54 10.04
CA VAL A 176 14.75 15.17 10.85
C VAL A 176 15.73 15.88 9.90
N SER A 177 16.64 16.70 10.44
CA SER A 177 17.48 17.59 9.63
C SER A 177 18.38 16.87 8.62
N ASP A 178 18.74 15.63 8.90
CA ASP A 178 19.71 14.80 8.19
C ASP A 178 19.09 13.54 7.56
N GLY A 179 17.76 13.39 7.60
CA GLY A 179 17.12 12.16 7.15
C GLY A 179 15.65 12.02 7.52
N THR A 180 15.17 10.78 7.40
CA THR A 180 13.86 10.38 7.89
C THR A 180 14.01 9.22 8.85
N GLU A 181 13.42 9.36 10.04
CA GLU A 181 13.31 8.28 11.02
C GLU A 181 11.93 7.61 10.89
N TYR A 182 11.92 6.31 10.68
CA TYR A 182 10.74 5.47 10.74
C TYR A 182 10.75 4.73 12.07
N ILE A 183 9.65 4.83 12.81
CA ILE A 183 9.52 4.22 14.13
C ILE A 183 8.32 3.30 14.13
N ASN A 184 8.52 2.10 14.66
CA ASN A 184 7.45 1.18 14.98
C ASN A 184 7.50 0.77 16.44
N ASN A 185 6.36 0.89 17.13
CA ASN A 185 6.18 0.46 18.51
C ASN A 185 5.20 -0.71 18.52
N GLN A 186 5.68 -1.95 18.68
CA GLN A 186 4.85 -3.15 18.83
C GLN A 186 5.19 -3.86 20.13
N GLY A 187 4.26 -3.79 21.09
CA GLY A 187 4.45 -4.35 22.42
C GLY A 187 5.62 -3.68 23.15
N GLU A 188 6.56 -4.50 23.65
CA GLU A 188 7.75 -4.03 24.39
C GLU A 188 8.96 -3.72 23.51
N GLN A 189 8.89 -4.01 22.20
CA GLN A 189 10.00 -3.79 21.27
C GLN A 189 9.71 -2.60 20.35
N THR A 190 10.69 -1.69 20.29
CA THR A 190 10.66 -0.54 19.37
C THR A 190 11.68 -0.78 18.25
N ILE A 191 11.27 -0.65 17.00
CA ILE A 191 12.21 -0.59 15.88
C ILE A 191 12.32 0.84 15.41
N ARG A 192 13.56 1.31 15.25
CA ARG A 192 13.88 2.58 14.61
C ARG A 192 14.73 2.31 13.38
N LEU A 193 14.29 2.84 12.25
CA LEU A 193 15.07 2.89 11.03
C LEU A 193 15.35 4.36 10.72
N PHE A 194 16.61 4.75 10.68
CA PHE A 194 17.03 6.05 10.19
C PHE A 194 17.60 5.93 8.78
N ILE A 195 17.07 6.76 7.88
CA ILE A 195 17.49 6.84 6.49
C ILE A 195 18.07 8.23 6.25
N PRO A 196 19.39 8.37 6.03
CA PRO A 196 20.01 9.66 5.80
C PRO A 196 19.60 10.23 4.45
N THR A 197 19.61 11.56 4.33
CA THR A 197 19.45 12.25 3.04
C THR A 197 20.71 12.19 2.19
N ASP A 198 21.88 12.09 2.82
CA ASP A 198 23.17 12.13 2.14
C ASP A 198 23.50 10.78 1.51
N VAL A 199 23.62 10.78 0.18
CA VAL A 199 23.97 9.60 -0.61
C VAL A 199 25.31 9.03 -0.13
N GLY A 200 25.34 7.71 0.10
CA GLY A 200 26.54 7.01 0.58
C GLY A 200 26.69 6.99 2.10
N THR A 201 25.86 7.73 2.84
CA THR A 201 25.78 7.59 4.30
C THR A 201 25.03 6.31 4.64
N PRO A 202 25.56 5.45 5.54
CA PRO A 202 24.87 4.24 5.94
C PRO A 202 23.54 4.55 6.65
N CYS A 203 22.52 3.73 6.39
CA CYS A 203 21.29 3.76 7.15
C CYS A 203 21.49 3.09 8.52
N THR A 204 20.69 3.43 9.52
CA THR A 204 20.84 2.89 10.88
C THR A 204 19.58 2.14 11.33
N ILE A 205 19.74 0.92 11.82
CA ILE A 205 18.68 0.07 12.36
C ILE A 205 18.89 -0.07 13.87
N THR A 206 17.87 0.22 14.68
CA THR A 206 17.88 -0.03 16.13
C THR A 206 16.69 -0.89 16.50
N VAL A 207 16.92 -1.94 17.28
CA VAL A 207 15.91 -2.91 17.73
C VAL A 207 15.88 -2.93 19.25
N GLY A 208 14.76 -2.50 19.84
CA GLY A 208 14.60 -2.38 21.28
C GLY A 208 15.71 -1.51 21.90
N ASN A 209 16.44 -2.10 22.84
CA ASN A 209 17.57 -1.47 23.55
C ASN A 209 18.93 -1.93 23.02
N GLU A 210 18.98 -2.61 21.86
CA GLU A 210 20.24 -3.03 21.26
C GLU A 210 21.05 -1.84 20.73
N SER A 211 22.37 -2.01 20.64
CA SER A 211 23.24 -1.04 19.98
C SER A 211 22.81 -0.84 18.51
N PRO A 212 22.78 0.41 18.02
CA PRO A 212 22.44 0.70 16.64
C PRO A 212 23.36 -0.02 15.65
N GLU A 213 22.75 -0.57 14.61
CA GLU A 213 23.41 -1.28 13.53
C GLU A 213 23.46 -0.41 12.29
N GLN A 214 24.67 -0.21 11.74
CA GLN A 214 24.85 0.45 10.46
C GLN A 214 24.55 -0.53 9.32
N GLY A 215 23.84 -0.07 8.30
CA GLY A 215 23.43 -0.85 7.14
C GLY A 215 23.62 -0.12 5.83
N THR A 216 23.54 -0.88 4.75
CA THR A 216 23.56 -0.34 3.39
C THR A 216 22.15 -0.03 2.95
N LEU A 217 21.93 1.18 2.44
CA LEU A 217 20.69 1.54 1.78
C LEU A 217 20.69 0.91 0.38
N LEU A 218 19.87 -0.12 0.18
CA LEU A 218 19.76 -0.82 -1.10
C LEU A 218 18.80 -0.13 -2.07
N ARG A 219 18.00 0.82 -1.55
CA ARG A 219 17.07 1.62 -2.33
C ARG A 219 16.80 2.93 -1.60
N GLU A 220 16.99 4.04 -2.31
CA GLU A 220 16.71 5.38 -1.80
C GLU A 220 15.20 5.61 -1.67
N PRO A 221 14.76 6.30 -0.61
CA PRO A 221 13.37 6.71 -0.44
C PRO A 221 12.91 7.49 -1.67
N ILE A 222 11.84 7.03 -2.31
CA ILE A 222 11.12 7.87 -3.26
C ILE A 222 10.54 9.01 -2.43
N THR A 223 11.03 10.23 -2.66
CA THR A 223 10.49 11.43 -2.03
C THR A 223 8.98 11.45 -2.29
N PRO A 224 8.12 11.45 -1.25
CA PRO A 224 6.69 11.57 -1.47
C PRO A 224 6.45 12.90 -2.19
N LEU A 225 5.81 12.84 -3.36
CA LEU A 225 5.34 14.03 -4.07
C LEU A 225 4.34 14.72 -3.13
N ARG A 226 4.67 15.96 -2.75
CA ARG A 226 3.82 16.81 -1.91
C ARG A 226 2.58 17.28 -2.65
#